data_AF-A0A5E4LH61-F1
#
_entry.id   AF-A0A5E4LH61-F1
#
_cell.length_a   1.000
_cell.length_b   1.000
_cell.length_c   1.000
_cell.angle_alpha   90.00
_cell.angle_beta   90.00
_cell.angle_gamma   90.00
#
_symmetry.space_group_name_H-M   'P 1'
#
loop_
_entity.id
_entity.type
_entity.pdbx_description
1 polymer ?
#
loop_
_entity_poly.entity_id
_entity_poly.type
_entity_poly.pdbx_seq_one_letter_code
_entity_poly.pdbx_strand_id
1 'polypeptide(L)'
;MKTVKITVTSAEKASRWEVIFRLVWATLCGIVLMVVGILAGIAVIAQMLYVLIFGKRHKKLNTFATNWLIAFSELGFYKNLCTDERPPLLPKL
;
A
#
# COMPACT_ATOMS: atom_id res chain seq x y z
N MET A 1 20.49 -18.62 1.78
CA MET A 1 19.89 -17.31 1.39
C MET A 1 19.75 -17.30 -0.12
N LYS A 2 18.55 -17.12 -0.67
CA LYS A 2 18.37 -16.99 -2.13
C LYS A 2 18.66 -15.54 -2.51
N THR A 3 19.70 -15.31 -3.31
CA THR A 3 20.07 -13.99 -3.80
C THR A 3 19.11 -13.62 -4.93
N VAL A 4 18.16 -12.74 -4.64
CA VAL A 4 17.28 -12.16 -5.66
C VAL A 4 18.05 -11.02 -6.32
N LYS A 5 18.39 -11.17 -7.61
CA LYS A 5 18.96 -10.08 -8.41
C LYS A 5 17.87 -9.03 -8.63
N ILE A 6 17.93 -7.93 -7.89
CA ILE A 6 17.01 -6.80 -8.06
C ILE A 6 17.61 -5.91 -9.16
N THR A 7 17.06 -6.00 -10.36
CA THR A 7 17.41 -5.10 -11.47
C THR A 7 16.67 -3.78 -11.26
N VAL A 8 17.38 -2.75 -10.81
CA VAL A 8 16.83 -1.40 -10.63
C VAL A 8 16.84 -0.71 -12.00
N THR A 9 15.72 -0.81 -12.71
CA THR A 9 15.48 -0.02 -13.92
C THR A 9 15.09 1.39 -13.49
N SER A 10 16.05 2.32 -13.48
CA SER A 10 15.76 3.73 -13.27
C SER A 10 15.37 4.37 -14.59
N ALA A 11 14.15 4.91 -14.69
CA ALA A 11 13.78 5.76 -15.82
C ALA A 11 14.65 7.04 -15.76
N GLU A 12 15.46 7.26 -16.80
CA GLU A 12 16.49 8.31 -16.83
C GLU A 12 15.91 9.73 -17.00
N LYS A 13 14.62 9.85 -17.34
CA LYS A 13 13.92 11.13 -17.56
C LYS A 13 12.88 11.37 -16.47
N ALA A 14 13.27 12.07 -15.41
CA ALA A 14 12.33 12.67 -14.46
C ALA A 14 12.10 14.15 -14.84
N SER A 15 10.91 14.48 -15.33
CA SER A 15 10.52 15.88 -15.56
C SER A 15 10.16 16.55 -14.22
N ARG A 16 10.66 17.77 -13.98
CA ARG A 16 10.37 18.55 -12.75
C ARG A 16 8.86 18.73 -12.53
N TRP A 17 8.10 18.84 -13.60
CA TRP A 17 6.64 18.95 -13.58
C TRP A 17 5.96 17.67 -13.10
N GLU A 18 6.48 16.51 -13.48
CA GLU A 18 5.92 15.22 -13.12
C GLU A 18 6.04 14.94 -11.61
N VAL A 19 7.13 15.40 -10.99
CA VAL A 19 7.33 15.33 -9.55
C VAL A 19 6.29 16.16 -8.80
N ILE A 20 5.93 17.35 -9.30
CA ILE A 20 4.92 18.22 -8.69
C ILE A 20 3.54 17.56 -8.74
N PHE A 21 3.12 17.06 -9.91
CA PHE A 21 1.84 16.37 -10.05
C PHE A 21 1.77 15.09 -9.21
N ARG A 22 2.89 14.35 -9.13
CA ARG A 22 3.03 13.17 -8.28
C ARG A 22 2.81 13.50 -6.81
N LEU A 23 3.32 14.64 -6.32
CA LEU A 23 3.16 15.07 -4.94
C LEU A 23 1.68 15.34 -4.61
N VAL A 24 0.96 15.99 -5.53
CA VAL A 24 -0.49 16.21 -5.39
C VAL A 24 -1.25 14.88 -5.41
N TRP A 25 -0.96 14.01 -6.39
CA TRP A 25 -1.64 12.72 -6.53
C TRP A 25 -1.38 11.79 -5.33
N ALA A 26 -0.13 11.68 -4.90
CA ALA A 26 0.24 10.89 -3.73
C ALA A 26 -0.42 11.41 -2.44
N THR A 27 -0.63 12.73 -2.33
CA THR A 27 -1.36 13.33 -1.20
C THR A 27 -2.83 12.92 -1.24
N LEU A 28 -3.49 13.00 -2.39
CA LEU A 28 -4.89 12.60 -2.55
C LEU A 28 -5.10 11.11 -2.24
N CYS A 29 -4.31 10.22 -2.87
CA CYS A 29 -4.38 8.79 -2.58
C CYS A 29 -4.00 8.48 -1.13
N GLY A 30 -3.07 9.24 -0.54
CA GLY A 30 -2.68 9.11 0.86
C GLY A 30 -3.82 9.40 1.83
N ILE A 31 -4.65 10.41 1.56
CA ILE A 31 -5.85 10.73 2.37
C ILE A 31 -6.85 9.57 2.31
N VAL A 32 -7.12 9.04 1.12
CA VAL A 32 -8.03 7.89 0.96
C VAL A 32 -7.51 6.66 1.72
N LEU A 33 -6.23 6.33 1.56
CA LEU A 33 -5.59 5.21 2.25
C LEU A 33 -5.55 5.40 3.76
N MET A 34 -5.47 6.63 4.26
CA MET A 34 -5.52 6.93 5.70
C MET A 34 -6.89 6.59 6.30
N VAL A 35 -7.99 6.98 5.63
CA VAL A 35 -9.35 6.66 6.07
C VAL A 35 -9.59 5.15 6.07
N VAL A 36 -9.19 4.47 4.99
CA VAL A 36 -9.28 3.00 4.92
C VAL A 36 -8.34 2.34 5.94
N GLY A 37 -7.23 2.98 6.27
CA GLY A 37 -6.25 2.49 7.25
C GLY A 37 -6.79 2.41 8.67
N ILE A 38 -7.72 3.30 9.02
CA ILE A 38 -8.44 3.21 10.29
C ILE A 38 -9.26 1.91 10.33
N LEU A 39 -10.00 1.60 9.26
CA LEU A 39 -10.77 0.37 9.14
C LEU A 39 -9.85 -0.87 9.13
N ALA A 40 -8.71 -0.79 8.45
CA ALA A 40 -7.72 -1.87 8.42
C ALA A 40 -7.11 -2.11 9.81
N GLY A 41 -6.85 -1.06 10.59
CA GLY A 41 -6.41 -1.16 11.97
C GLY A 41 -7.42 -1.89 12.86
N ILE A 42 -8.70 -1.55 12.73
CA ILE A 42 -9.78 -2.26 13.43
C ILE A 42 -9.84 -3.73 12.99
N ALA A 43 -9.69 -4.00 11.68
CA ALA A 43 -9.68 -5.37 11.15
C ALA A 43 -8.51 -6.20 11.69
N VAL A 44 -7.32 -5.58 11.86
CA VAL A 44 -6.15 -6.24 12.45
C VAL A 44 -6.38 -6.54 13.93
N ILE A 45 -6.94 -5.60 14.71
CA ILE A 45 -7.26 -5.81 16.12
C ILE A 45 -8.32 -6.93 16.25
N ALA A 46 -9.38 -6.87 15.46
CA ALA A 46 -10.42 -7.91 15.43
C ALA A 46 -9.83 -9.28 15.04
N GLN A 47 -8.93 -9.32 14.07
CA GLN A 47 -8.25 -10.55 13.67
C GLN A 47 -7.32 -11.08 14.76
N MET A 48 -6.63 -10.20 15.50
CA MET A 48 -5.80 -10.59 16.63
C MET A 48 -6.65 -11.27 17.71
N LEU A 49 -7.77 -10.66 18.10
CA LEU A 49 -8.70 -11.25 19.07
C LEU A 49 -9.29 -12.58 18.56
N TYR A 50 -9.65 -12.64 17.28
CA TYR A 50 -10.18 -13.85 16.66
C TYR A 50 -9.16 -15.01 16.68
N VAL A 51 -7.88 -14.73 16.40
CA VAL A 51 -6.81 -15.73 16.44
C VAL A 51 -6.55 -16.21 17.87
N LEU A 52 -6.58 -15.30 18.86
CA LEU A 52 -6.39 -15.67 20.27
C LEU A 52 -7.51 -16.60 20.78
N ILE A 53 -8.75 -16.41 20.33
CA ILE A 53 -9.89 -17.22 20.79
C ILE A 53 -10.03 -18.52 19.99
N PHE A 54 -9.94 -18.46 18.66
CA PHE A 54 -10.25 -19.59 17.77
C PHE A 54 -9.01 -20.33 17.23
N GLY A 55 -7.80 -19.82 17.47
CA GLY A 55 -6.55 -20.41 16.97
C GLY A 55 -6.39 -20.38 15.45
N LYS A 56 -7.28 -19.69 14.71
CA LYS A 56 -7.28 -19.64 13.24
C LYS A 56 -7.52 -18.22 12.75
N ARG A 57 -7.03 -17.89 11.55
CA ARG A 57 -7.23 -16.58 10.92
C ARG A 57 -8.58 -16.50 10.21
N HIS A 58 -9.27 -15.38 10.37
CA HIS A 58 -10.50 -15.11 9.62
C HIS A 58 -10.17 -14.63 8.21
N LYS A 59 -10.56 -15.40 7.17
CA LYS A 59 -10.14 -15.17 5.77
C LYS A 59 -10.43 -13.75 5.28
N LYS A 60 -11.64 -13.24 5.51
CA LYS A 60 -12.04 -11.90 5.03
C LYS A 60 -11.29 -10.75 5.69
N LEU A 61 -11.05 -10.85 7.01
CA LEU A 61 -10.30 -9.81 7.74
C LEU A 61 -8.84 -9.80 7.28
N ASN A 62 -8.30 -11.00 7.02
CA ASN A 62 -6.91 -11.14 6.63
C ASN A 62 -6.69 -10.60 5.22
N THR A 63 -7.58 -10.94 4.28
CA THR A 63 -7.53 -10.43 2.91
C THR A 63 -7.65 -8.91 2.89
N PHE A 64 -8.60 -8.34 3.63
CA PHE A 64 -8.78 -6.88 3.70
C PHE A 64 -7.53 -6.16 4.22
N ALA A 65 -6.98 -6.63 5.36
CA ALA A 65 -5.77 -6.03 5.93
C ALA A 65 -4.56 -6.19 5.01
N THR A 66 -4.42 -7.33 4.33
CA THR A 66 -3.34 -7.59 3.38
C THR A 66 -3.44 -6.68 2.15
N ASN A 67 -4.64 -6.54 1.58
CA ASN A 67 -4.89 -5.68 0.43
C ASN A 67 -4.64 -4.21 0.74
N TRP A 68 -5.02 -3.74 1.94
CA TRP A 68 -4.68 -2.40 2.40
C TRP A 68 -3.16 -2.19 2.53
N LEU A 69 -2.42 -3.16 3.09
CA LEU A 69 -0.96 -3.09 3.20
C LEU A 69 -0.26 -3.05 1.84
N ILE A 70 -0.75 -3.82 0.87
CA ILE A 70 -0.24 -3.81 -0.51
C ILE A 70 -0.43 -2.41 -1.11
N ALA A 71 -1.65 -1.86 -1.04
CA ALA A 71 -1.93 -0.54 -1.58
C ALA A 71 -1.16 0.59 -0.90
N PHE A 72 -0.96 0.50 0.42
CA PHE A 72 -0.12 1.43 1.16
C PHE A 72 1.34 1.38 0.69
N SER A 73 1.85 0.18 0.41
CA SER A 73 3.21 -0.03 -0.10
C SER A 73 3.37 0.52 -1.52
N GLU A 74 2.42 0.26 -2.42
CA GLU A 74 2.38 0.81 -3.78
C GLU A 74 2.41 2.34 -3.78
N LEU A 75 1.60 2.97 -2.92
CA LEU A 75 1.65 4.42 -2.70
C LEU A 75 3.02 4.87 -2.21
N GLY A 76 3.62 4.13 -1.26
CA GLY A 76 4.95 4.38 -0.75
C GLY A 76 6.03 4.36 -1.83
N PHE A 77 6.01 3.37 -2.71
CA PHE A 77 6.92 3.28 -3.85
C PHE A 77 6.71 4.46 -4.83
N TYR A 78 5.46 4.81 -5.13
CA TYR A 78 5.15 5.93 -6.03
C TYR A 78 5.61 7.27 -5.45
N LYS A 79 5.32 7.51 -4.16
CA LYS A 79 5.69 8.73 -3.43
C LYS A 79 7.21 8.88 -3.30
N ASN A 80 7.93 7.78 -3.06
CA ASN A 80 9.39 7.78 -2.89
C ASN A 80 10.17 7.68 -4.21
N LEU A 81 9.53 7.92 -5.36
CA LEU A 81 10.16 7.94 -6.69
C LEU A 81 10.79 6.59 -7.08
N CYS A 82 10.30 5.49 -6.50
CA CYS A 82 10.80 4.15 -6.80
C CYS A 82 10.07 3.50 -7.99
N THR A 83 8.91 4.05 -8.39
CA THR A 83 8.14 3.60 -9.56
C THR A 83 7.44 4.77 -10.21
N ASP A 84 7.27 4.74 -11.53
CA ASP A 84 6.45 5.70 -12.29
C ASP A 84 5.00 5.27 -12.43
N GLU A 85 4.67 4.03 -12.07
CA GLU A 85 3.31 3.51 -12.11
C GLU A 85 2.44 4.23 -11.07
N ARG A 86 1.34 4.82 -11.54
CA ARG A 86 0.40 5.55 -10.68
C ARG A 86 -0.48 4.55 -9.93
N PRO A 87 -0.49 4.56 -8.58
CA PRO A 87 -1.39 3.72 -7.82
C PRO A 87 -2.85 4.15 -8.09
N PRO A 88 -3.79 3.20 -8.16
CA PRO A 88 -5.20 3.52 -8.32
C PRO A 88 -5.72 4.32 -7.13
N LEU A 89 -6.62 5.27 -7.37
CA LEU A 89 -7.25 6.10 -6.32
C LEU A 89 -7.99 5.26 -5.28
N LEU A 90 -8.63 4.18 -5.73
CA LEU A 90 -9.31 3.23 -4.88
C LEU A 90 -8.50 1.93 -4.82
N PRO A 91 -7.98 1.55 -3.65
CA PRO A 91 -7.30 0.28 -3.50
C PRO A 91 -8.27 -0.88 -3.73
N LYS A 92 -7.78 -1.97 -4.34
CA LYS A 92 -8.55 -3.22 -4.49
C LYS A 92 -8.58 -3.94 -3.15
N LEU A 93 -9.58 -3.62 -2.31
CA LEU A 93 -9.76 -4.14 -0.95
C LEU A 93 -10.39 -5.52 -0.90
#